data_AF-A0A196PKJ2-F1
#
_entry.id   AF-A0A196PKJ2-F1
#
_cell.length_a   1.000
_cell.length_b   1.000
_cell.length_c   1.000
_cell.angle_alpha   90.00
_cell.angle_beta   90.00
_cell.angle_gamma   90.00
#
_symmetry.space_group_name_H-M   'P 1'
#
loop_
_entity.id
_entity.type
_entity.pdbx_description
1 polymer ?
#
loop_
_entity_poly.entity_id
_entity_poly.type
_entity_poly.pdbx_seq_one_letter_code
_entity_poly.pdbx_strand_id
1 'polypeptide(L)' 'MRILLALFSAGALVACGADGEPVQPQVNSTVTLSSSGVHAGTNLGLRQGPFAVSLGLGL' A
#
# COMPACT_ATOMS: atom_id res chain seq x y z
N MET A 1 11.91 26.02 -21.86
CA MET A 1 11.63 25.58 -20.46
C MET A 1 10.53 24.53 -20.36
N ARG A 2 9.33 24.74 -20.92
CA ARG A 2 8.20 23.79 -20.82
C ARG A 2 8.53 22.36 -21.30
N ILE A 3 9.27 22.24 -22.39
CA ILE A 3 9.69 20.93 -22.94
C ILE A 3 10.66 20.20 -22.00
N LEU A 4 11.58 20.91 -21.36
CA LEU A 4 12.51 20.33 -20.38
C LEU A 4 11.77 19.82 -19.14
N LEU A 5 10.77 20.58 -18.66
CA LEU A 5 9.89 20.16 -17.56
C LEU A 5 9.11 18.88 -17.90
N ALA A 6 8.55 18.80 -19.12
CA ALA A 6 7.82 17.62 -19.57
C ALA A 6 8.70 16.37 -19.69
N LEU A 7 9.93 16.51 -20.20
CA LEU A 7 10.91 15.43 -20.26
C LEU A 7 11.34 14.97 -18.87
N PHE A 8 11.56 15.91 -17.95
CA PHE A 8 11.95 15.60 -16.57
C PHE A 8 10.82 14.89 -15.80
N SER A 9 9.57 15.34 -15.96
CA SER A 9 8.41 14.67 -15.36
C SER A 9 8.19 13.27 -15.93
N ALA A 10 8.33 13.09 -17.25
CA ALA A 10 8.20 11.77 -17.87
C ALA A 10 9.31 10.80 -17.39
N GLY A 11 10.55 11.27 -17.27
CA GLY A 11 11.65 10.47 -16.71
C GLY A 11 11.42 10.09 -15.25
N ALA A 12 10.89 11.00 -14.43
CA ALA A 12 10.56 10.73 -13.03
C ALA A 12 9.44 9.68 -12.87
N LEU A 13 8.43 9.67 -13.75
CA LEU A 13 7.36 8.68 -13.74
C LEU A 13 7.88 7.27 -14.07
N VAL A 14 8.76 7.15 -15.07
CA VAL A 14 9.38 5.86 -15.45
C VAL A 14 10.28 5.34 -14.32
N ALA A 15 11.04 6.21 -13.67
CA ALA A 15 11.87 5.86 -12.52
C ALA A 15 11.05 5.49 -11.27
N CYS A 16 9.79 5.94 -11.18
CA CYS A 16 8.90 5.62 -10.07
C CYS A 16 8.49 4.14 -10.02
N GLY A 17 8.77 3.36 -11.06
CA GLY A 17 8.53 1.91 -11.04
C GLY A 17 7.06 1.57 -10.78
N ALA A 18 6.14 2.33 -11.37
CA ALA A 18 4.69 2.10 -11.27
C ALA A 18 4.28 0.69 -11.73
N ASP A 19 5.18 -0.01 -12.44
CA ASP A 19 5.04 -1.35 -12.98
C ASP A 19 6.05 -2.32 -12.31
N GLY A 20 6.07 -2.34 -10.97
CA GLY A 20 6.88 -3.28 -10.20
C GLY A 20 6.31 -4.71 -10.22
N GLU A 21 7.19 -5.71 -10.07
CA GLU A 21 6.80 -7.14 -9.89
C GLU A 21 5.76 -7.27 -8.76
N PRO A 22 4.74 -8.15 -8.89
CA PRO A 22 3.71 -8.30 -7.88
C PRO A 22 4.31 -8.62 -6.50
N VAL A 23 4.29 -7.63 -5.60
CA VAL A 23 4.67 -7.84 -4.19
C VAL A 23 3.51 -8.52 -3.50
N GLN A 24 3.76 -9.69 -2.92
CA GLN A 24 2.71 -10.43 -2.23
C GLN A 24 2.22 -9.64 -0.99
N PRO A 25 0.94 -9.22 -0.97
CA PRO A 25 0.39 -8.52 0.18
C PRO A 25 0.24 -9.47 1.37
N GLN A 26 0.46 -8.94 2.56
CA GLN A 26 0.11 -9.58 3.83
C GLN A 26 -1.31 -9.16 4.19
N VAL A 27 -2.19 -10.13 4.41
CA VAL A 27 -3.57 -9.90 4.81
C VAL A 27 -3.78 -10.50 6.19
N ASN A 28 -4.18 -9.66 7.13
CA ASN A 28 -4.50 -10.06 8.50
C ASN A 28 -5.95 -9.68 8.80
N SER A 29 -6.81 -10.67 9.01
CA SER A 29 -8.20 -10.45 9.42
C SER A 29 -8.39 -11.02 10.81
N THR A 30 -8.94 -10.22 11.71
CA THR A 30 -9.17 -10.56 13.11
C THR A 30 -10.63 -10.28 13.46
N VAL A 31 -11.28 -11.25 14.08
CA VAL A 31 -12.61 -11.07 14.67
C VAL A 31 -12.47 -11.27 16.17
N THR A 32 -12.85 -10.26 16.94
CA THR A 32 -12.76 -10.26 18.39
C THR A 32 -14.17 -10.26 18.97
N LEU A 33 -14.49 -11.27 19.77
CA LEU A 33 -15.71 -11.33 20.55
C LEU A 33 -15.41 -10.92 21.99
N SER A 34 -16.17 -9.97 22.51
CA SER A 34 -16.11 -9.56 23.91
C SER A 34 -17.53 -9.52 24.50
N SER A 35 -17.61 -9.38 25.83
CA SER A 35 -18.89 -9.15 26.50
C SER A 35 -19.59 -7.86 26.04
N SER A 36 -18.86 -6.91 25.43
CA SER A 36 -19.39 -5.65 24.93
C SER A 36 -19.81 -5.69 23.45
N GLY A 37 -19.56 -6.79 22.73
CA GLY A 37 -19.96 -6.95 21.33
C GLY A 37 -18.95 -7.71 20.46
N VAL A 38 -19.10 -7.55 19.15
CA VAL A 38 -18.24 -8.15 18.13
C VAL A 38 -17.52 -7.05 17.39
N HIS A 39 -16.20 -7.17 17.30
CA HIS A 39 -15.34 -6.27 16.53
C HIS A 39 -14.68 -7.05 15.40
N ALA A 40 -14.65 -6.47 14.21
CA ALA A 40 -13.96 -7.05 13.06
C ALA A 40 -12.93 -6.06 12.54
N GLY A 41 -11.68 -6.51 12.40
CA GLY A 41 -10.58 -5.73 11.86
C GLY A 41 -9.92 -6.48 10.71
N THR A 42 -9.59 -5.77 9.65
CA THR A 42 -8.80 -6.27 8.53
C THR A 42 -7.62 -5.33 8.32
N ASN A 43 -6.46 -5.88 8.01
CA ASN A 43 -5.26 -5.11 7.75
C ASN A 43 -4.56 -5.69 6.52
N LEU A 44 -4.21 -4.80 5.59
CA LEU A 44 -3.51 -5.08 4.35
C LEU A 44 -2.14 -4.44 4.43
N GLY A 45 -1.07 -5.23 4.36
CA GLY A 45 0.31 -4.77 4.36
C GLY A 45 1.01 -5.10 3.05
N LEU A 46 1.74 -4.13 2.48
CA LEU A 46 2.68 -4.34 1.39
C LEU A 46 4.08 -4.13 1.94
N ARG A 47 5.01 -5.05 1.62
CA ARG A 47 6.41 -4.94 2.04
C ARG A 47 7.33 -5.22 0.86
N GLN A 48 8.10 -4.22 0.46
CA GLN A 48 9.06 -4.29 -0.63
C GLN A 48 10.43 -3.78 -0.16
N GLY A 49 11.33 -4.71 0.19
CA GLY A 49 12.64 -4.37 0.76
C GLY A 49 12.51 -3.56 2.06
N PRO A 50 13.11 -2.36 2.15
CA PRO A 50 12.99 -1.48 3.32
C PRO A 50 11.67 -0.68 3.37
N PHE A 51 10.87 -0.69 2.31
CA PHE A 51 9.60 0.03 2.25
C PHE A 51 8.44 -0.86 2.72
N ALA A 52 7.59 -0.33 3.60
CA ALA A 52 6.39 -0.99 4.09
C ALA A 52 5.21 -0.01 4.14
N VAL A 53 4.05 -0.43 3.63
CA VAL A 53 2.81 0.34 3.66
C VAL A 53 1.71 -0.56 4.24
N SER A 54 0.90 -0.03 5.16
CA SER A 54 -0.19 -0.78 5.77
C SER A 54 -1.49 0.03 5.77
N LEU A 55 -2.59 -0.60 5.37
CA LEU A 55 -3.95 -0.07 5.48
C LEU A 55 -4.78 -0.97 6.41
N GLY A 56 -5.36 -0.38 7.45
CA GLY A 56 -6.29 -1.05 8.36
C GLY A 56 -7.72 -0.55 8.16
N LEU A 57 -8.69 -1.46 8.16
CA LEU A 57 -10.12 -1.20 8.14
C LEU A 57 -10.79 -2.01 9.26
N GLY A 58 -11.61 -1.38 10.09
CA GLY A 58 -12.30 -2.07 11.18
C GLY A 58 -13.69 -1.50 11.47
N LEU A 59 -14.53 -2.34 12.09
CA LEU A 59 -15.91 -2.09 12.51
C LEU A 59 -16.11 -2.58 13.94
#